data_AF-A0A6C2YPB4-F1
#
_entry.id   AF-A0A6C2YPB4-F1
#
_cell.length_a   1.000
_cell.length_b   1.000
_cell.length_c   1.000
_cell.angle_alpha   90.00
_cell.angle_beta   90.00
_cell.angle_gamma   90.00
#
_symmetry.space_group_name_H-M   'P 1'
#
loop_
_entity.id
_entity.type
_entity.pdbx_description
1 polymer ?
#
loop_
_entity_poly.entity_id
_entity_poly.type
_entity_poly.pdbx_seq_one_letter_code
_entity_poly.pdbx_strand_id
1 'polypeptide(L)'
;MARCDEGYRCQVCGGDVESILDSDLYLAYILGEIPLHHLHTLSECHIRCNPARAQYIVDESFPSVECTSLFDKRSLDRDYVSQRENEVTRAWRRLQAIPRLGLSVPEYPLSVTPDH
;
A
#
# COMPACT_ATOMS: atom_id res chain seq x y z
N MET A 1 -16.07 24.89 11.16
CA MET A 1 -15.49 23.62 11.63
C MET A 1 -14.98 22.91 10.39
N ALA A 2 -13.66 22.93 10.19
CA ALA A 2 -13.05 22.61 8.91
C ALA A 2 -12.95 21.09 8.71
N ARG A 3 -13.22 20.62 7.50
CA ARG A 3 -13.05 19.23 7.01
C ARG A 3 -11.58 18.77 6.99
N CYS A 4 -10.72 19.35 7.82
CA CYS A 4 -9.27 19.13 7.77
C CYS A 4 -8.81 17.88 8.54
N ASP A 5 -9.68 17.30 9.38
CA ASP A 5 -9.30 16.17 10.25
C ASP A 5 -9.77 14.79 9.72
N GLU A 6 -10.44 14.71 8.56
CA GLU A 6 -10.93 13.44 7.99
C GLU A 6 -9.92 12.72 7.07
N GLY A 7 -8.81 13.38 6.72
CA GLY A 7 -7.86 12.93 5.69
C GLY A 7 -7.07 11.66 6.00
N TYR A 8 -7.17 11.14 7.22
CA TYR A 8 -6.43 9.97 7.67
C TYR A 8 -7.33 8.82 8.10
N ARG A 9 -8.64 8.88 7.93
CA ARG A 9 -9.51 7.76 8.34
C ARG A 9 -9.60 6.70 7.27
N CYS A 10 -9.35 5.46 7.69
CA CYS A 10 -9.59 4.31 6.84
C CYS A 10 -11.08 4.22 6.53
N GLN A 11 -11.42 4.29 5.24
CA GLN A 11 -12.80 4.19 4.77
C GLN A 11 -13.47 2.83 5.06
N VAL A 12 -12.70 1.80 5.40
CA VAL A 12 -13.19 0.43 5.64
C VAL A 12 -13.49 0.20 7.13
N CYS A 13 -12.53 0.47 8.02
CA CYS A 13 -12.70 0.22 9.46
C CYS A 13 -13.11 1.46 10.25
N GLY A 14 -13.01 2.66 9.66
CA GLY A 14 -13.30 3.94 10.31
C GLY A 14 -12.20 4.43 11.26
N GLY A 15 -11.18 3.61 11.53
CA GLY A 15 -10.04 3.98 12.37
C GLY A 15 -9.03 4.88 11.66
N ASP A 16 -8.20 5.56 12.44
CA ASP A 16 -7.17 6.45 11.90
C ASP A 16 -5.98 5.65 11.33
N VAL A 17 -5.49 6.08 10.17
CA VAL A 17 -4.26 5.63 9.52
C VAL A 17 -3.15 6.52 10.05
N GLU A 18 -2.60 6.13 11.20
CA GLU A 18 -1.63 6.94 11.96
C GLU A 18 -0.28 7.12 11.24
N SER A 19 0.03 6.25 10.28
CA SER A 19 1.32 6.23 9.58
C SER A 19 1.15 5.90 8.10
N ILE A 20 1.94 6.55 7.24
CA ILE A 20 2.03 6.19 5.82
C ILE A 20 2.45 4.73 5.63
N LEU A 21 3.14 4.13 6.61
CA LEU A 21 3.60 2.75 6.58
C LEU A 21 2.45 1.74 6.60
N ASP A 22 1.30 2.17 7.11
CA ASP A 22 0.08 1.39 7.17
C ASP A 22 -0.89 1.76 6.04
N SER A 23 -0.58 2.76 5.20
CA SER A 23 -1.46 3.28 4.17
C SER A 23 -1.38 2.46 2.88
N ASP A 24 -2.53 1.91 2.50
CA ASP A 24 -2.76 1.24 1.22
C ASP A 24 -2.70 2.23 0.06
N LEU A 25 -3.02 3.50 0.31
CA LEU A 25 -2.94 4.58 -0.68
C LEU A 25 -1.48 4.83 -1.06
N TYR A 26 -0.59 4.95 -0.07
CA TYR A 26 0.85 5.09 -0.32
C TYR A 26 1.45 3.83 -0.95
N LEU A 27 0.98 2.63 -0.58
CA LEU A 27 1.40 1.39 -1.23
C LEU A 27 1.02 1.39 -2.73
N ALA A 28 -0.21 1.80 -3.07
CA ALA A 28 -0.66 1.94 -4.45
C ALA A 28 0.17 2.98 -5.24
N TYR A 29 0.54 4.09 -4.59
CA TYR A 29 1.42 5.09 -5.18
C TYR A 29 2.82 4.54 -5.46
N ILE A 30 3.38 3.77 -4.51
CA ILE A 30 4.71 3.14 -4.68
C ILE A 30 4.71 2.13 -5.83
N LEU A 31 3.59 1.41 -6.01
CA LEU A 31 3.34 0.51 -7.14
C LEU A 31 3.14 1.25 -8.47
N GLY A 32 2.94 2.58 -8.46
CA GLY A 32 2.65 3.38 -9.64
C GLY A 32 1.19 3.27 -10.12
N GLU A 33 0.30 2.72 -9.31
CA GLU A 33 -1.12 2.53 -9.64
C GLU A 33 -1.92 3.83 -9.53
N ILE A 34 -1.42 4.81 -8.77
CA ILE A 34 -1.99 6.16 -8.64
C ILE A 34 -0.90 7.23 -8.80
N PRO A 35 -1.22 8.42 -9.32
CA PRO A 35 -0.27 9.52 -9.41
C PRO A 35 -0.16 10.31 -8.09
N LEU A 36 0.98 11.00 -7.91
CA LEU A 36 1.28 11.79 -6.70
C LEU A 36 0.17 12.81 -6.34
N HIS A 37 -0.38 13.48 -7.35
CA HIS A 37 -1.40 14.51 -7.13
C HIS A 37 -2.75 13.94 -6.65
N HIS A 38 -2.94 12.62 -6.63
CA HIS A 38 -4.14 12.00 -6.06
C HIS A 38 -4.01 11.66 -4.56
N LEU A 39 -2.79 11.70 -4.00
CA LEU A 39 -2.57 11.32 -2.59
C LEU A 39 -3.37 12.17 -1.59
N HIS A 40 -3.70 13.42 -1.94
CA HIS A 40 -4.44 14.34 -1.06
C HIS A 40 -5.95 14.37 -1.34
N THR A 41 -6.42 13.66 -2.37
CA THR A 41 -7.82 13.68 -2.80
C THR A 41 -8.52 12.34 -2.61
N LEU A 42 -7.77 11.23 -2.63
CA LEU A 42 -8.32 9.89 -2.43
C LEU A 42 -8.44 9.57 -0.94
N SER A 43 -9.46 8.79 -0.61
CA SER A 43 -9.70 8.34 0.76
C SER A 43 -8.64 7.33 1.19
N GLU A 44 -8.25 7.41 2.46
CA GLU A 44 -7.29 6.49 3.06
C GLU A 44 -7.88 5.10 3.32
N CYS A 45 -6.99 4.11 3.37
CA CYS A 45 -7.31 2.74 3.74
C CYS A 45 -6.07 2.11 4.38
N HIS A 46 -6.20 1.38 5.49
CA HIS A 46 -5.09 0.56 5.96
C HIS A 46 -4.81 -0.55 4.96
N ILE A 47 -3.53 -0.91 4.78
CA ILE A 47 -3.12 -2.04 3.93
C ILE A 47 -3.93 -3.29 4.32
N ARG A 48 -4.02 -3.60 5.62
CA ARG A 48 -4.74 -4.78 6.14
C ARG A 48 -6.26 -4.71 5.92
N CYS A 49 -6.81 -3.51 5.78
CA CYS A 49 -8.22 -3.29 5.47
C CYS A 49 -8.53 -3.46 3.97
N ASN A 50 -7.52 -3.65 3.13
CA ASN A 50 -7.67 -4.08 1.74
C ASN A 50 -7.13 -5.51 1.53
N PRO A 51 -7.89 -6.56 1.91
CA PRO A 51 -7.46 -7.95 1.72
C PRO A 51 -7.14 -8.30 0.27
N ALA A 52 -7.80 -7.67 -0.71
CA ALA A 52 -7.57 -7.93 -2.12
C ALA A 52 -6.13 -7.59 -2.54
N ARG A 53 -5.51 -6.56 -1.93
CA ARG A 53 -4.09 -6.23 -2.14
C ARG A 53 -3.18 -6.86 -1.09
N ALA A 54 -3.54 -6.81 0.19
CA ALA A 54 -2.70 -7.27 1.29
C ALA A 54 -2.35 -8.75 1.22
N GLN A 55 -3.22 -9.59 0.65
CA GLN A 55 -2.96 -11.02 0.45
C GLN A 55 -1.69 -11.32 -0.37
N TYR A 56 -1.22 -10.35 -1.18
CA TYR A 56 -0.01 -10.50 -2.00
C TYR A 56 1.28 -10.14 -1.26
N ILE A 57 1.21 -9.60 -0.03
CA ILE A 57 2.42 -9.32 0.74
C ILE A 57 2.92 -10.63 1.38
N VAL A 58 4.08 -11.09 0.95
CA VAL A 58 4.75 -12.31 1.44
C VAL A 58 6.07 -11.91 2.11
N ASP A 59 5.97 -11.51 3.37
CA ASP A 59 7.11 -11.13 4.20
C ASP A 59 6.87 -11.57 5.64
N GLU A 60 7.92 -12.04 6.34
CA GLU A 60 7.81 -12.48 7.73
C GLU A 60 7.39 -11.37 8.70
N SER A 61 7.69 -10.12 8.37
CA SER A 61 7.34 -8.94 9.16
C SER A 61 5.92 -8.43 8.89
N PHE A 62 5.21 -9.04 7.92
CA PHE A 62 3.83 -8.69 7.60
C PHE A 62 2.87 -9.85 7.94
N PRO A 63 1.90 -9.65 8.84
CA PRO A 63 0.91 -10.68 9.14
C PRO A 63 0.08 -11.02 7.90
N SER A 64 0.07 -12.30 7.50
CA SER A 64 -0.73 -12.78 6.37
C SER A 64 -2.19 -12.37 6.50
N VAL A 65 -2.77 -11.87 5.41
CA VAL A 65 -4.18 -11.45 5.34
C VAL A 65 -4.93 -12.40 4.42
N GLU A 66 -5.99 -13.00 4.93
CA GLU A 66 -6.90 -13.81 4.12
C GLU A 66 -7.90 -12.93 3.37
N CYS A 67 -8.01 -13.14 2.06
CA CYS A 67 -9.10 -12.59 1.26
C CYS A 67 -10.13 -13.69 1.01
N THR A 68 -11.38 -13.48 1.41
CA THR A 68 -12.48 -14.46 1.22
C THR A 68 -13.47 -14.03 0.13
N SER A 69 -13.10 -13.03 -0.67
CA SER A 69 -13.92 -12.50 -1.76
C SER A 69 -13.59 -13.15 -3.10
N LEU A 70 -14.24 -12.71 -4.17
CA LEU A 70 -13.92 -13.10 -5.56
C LEU A 70 -12.48 -12.78 -5.98
N PHE A 71 -11.77 -11.94 -5.21
CA PHE A 71 -10.37 -11.60 -5.45
C PHE A 71 -9.38 -12.51 -4.70
N ASP A 72 -9.83 -13.58 -4.02
CA ASP A 72 -8.92 -14.52 -3.34
C ASP A 72 -7.90 -15.09 -4.33
N LYS A 73 -6.62 -14.81 -4.07
CA LYS A 73 -5.49 -15.21 -4.93
C LYS A 73 -5.41 -16.72 -5.13
N ARG A 74 -5.94 -17.52 -4.19
CA ARG A 74 -5.99 -19.00 -4.31
C ARG A 74 -6.84 -19.46 -5.50
N SER A 75 -7.74 -18.62 -5.98
CA SER A 75 -8.60 -18.90 -7.15
C SER A 75 -8.04 -18.39 -8.47
N LEU A 76 -6.90 -17.71 -8.46
CA LEU A 76 -6.30 -17.06 -9.63
C LEU A 76 -5.15 -17.89 -10.24
N ASP A 77 -4.73 -17.50 -11.43
CA ASP A 77 -3.58 -18.10 -12.12
C ASP A 77 -2.29 -17.96 -11.29
N ARG A 78 -1.51 -19.04 -11.18
CA ARG A 78 -0.35 -19.10 -10.29
C ARG A 78 0.78 -18.17 -10.73
N ASP A 79 0.99 -17.99 -12.03
CA ASP A 79 2.07 -17.14 -12.54
C ASP A 79 1.72 -15.67 -12.27
N TYR A 80 0.45 -15.31 -12.49
CA TYR A 80 -0.08 -14.01 -12.09
C TYR A 80 0.09 -13.76 -10.58
N VAL A 81 -0.28 -14.74 -9.74
CA VAL A 81 -0.16 -14.61 -8.28
C VAL A 81 1.30 -14.42 -7.88
N SER A 82 2.23 -15.22 -8.42
CA SER A 82 3.66 -15.09 -8.10
C SER A 82 4.22 -13.73 -8.52
N GLN A 83 3.83 -13.21 -9.69
CA GLN A 83 4.23 -11.87 -10.13
C GLN A 83 3.71 -10.81 -9.16
N ARG A 84 2.42 -10.86 -8.80
CA ARG A 84 1.82 -9.90 -7.86
C ARG A 84 2.43 -9.98 -6.48
N GLU A 85 2.72 -11.19 -5.98
CA GLU A 85 3.40 -11.36 -4.70
C GLU A 85 4.76 -10.67 -4.70
N ASN A 86 5.56 -10.85 -5.75
CA ASN A 86 6.86 -10.21 -5.88
C ASN A 86 6.75 -8.68 -5.93
N GLU A 87 5.84 -8.14 -6.75
CA GLU A 87 5.66 -6.70 -6.92
C GLU A 87 5.16 -6.02 -5.65
N VAL A 88 4.08 -6.53 -5.07
CA VAL A 88 3.43 -5.93 -3.89
C VAL A 88 4.33 -6.06 -2.66
N THR A 89 5.03 -7.19 -2.50
CA THR A 89 6.00 -7.36 -1.40
C THR A 89 7.17 -6.39 -1.53
N ARG A 90 7.73 -6.19 -2.74
CA ARG A 90 8.81 -5.21 -2.96
C ARG A 90 8.34 -3.78 -2.66
N ALA A 91 7.13 -3.42 -3.10
CA ALA A 91 6.55 -2.11 -2.83
C ALA A 91 6.34 -1.89 -1.33
N TRP A 92 5.82 -2.90 -0.62
CA TRP A 92 5.65 -2.84 0.83
C TRP A 92 6.98 -2.71 1.57
N ARG A 93 8.01 -3.48 1.21
CA ARG A 93 9.36 -3.33 1.80
C ARG A 93 9.94 -1.95 1.56
N ARG A 94 9.73 -1.38 0.37
CA ARG A 94 10.14 0.01 0.07
C ARG A 94 9.40 0.99 0.96
N LEU A 95 8.08 0.83 1.12
CA LEU A 95 7.27 1.64 2.03
C LEU A 95 7.85 1.62 3.45
N GLN A 96 8.14 0.43 3.98
CA GLN A 96 8.75 0.28 5.32
C GLN A 96 10.14 0.90 5.44
N ALA A 97 10.91 0.99 4.34
CA ALA A 97 12.25 1.55 4.34
C ALA A 97 12.27 3.09 4.29
N ILE A 98 11.23 3.75 3.75
CA ILE A 98 11.17 5.20 3.53
C ILE A 98 11.68 6.05 4.71
N PRO A 99 11.28 5.81 5.98
CA PRO A 99 11.73 6.63 7.11
C PRO A 99 13.25 6.66 7.30
N ARG A 100 13.96 5.67 6.75
CA ARG A 100 15.43 5.53 6.85
C ARG A 100 16.17 5.99 5.60
N LEU A 101 15.47 6.20 4.49
CA LEU A 101 16.10 6.48 3.19
C LEU A 101 16.25 7.99 2.92
N GLY A 102 15.60 8.86 3.69
CA GLY A 102 15.67 10.31 3.47
C GLY A 102 15.02 10.78 2.16
N LEU A 103 14.17 9.96 1.55
CA LEU A 103 13.49 10.24 0.30
C LEU A 103 12.40 11.29 0.47
N SER A 104 12.23 12.13 -0.55
CA SER A 104 11.03 12.93 -0.73
C SER A 104 9.89 12.10 -1.32
N VAL A 105 8.64 12.53 -1.11
CA VAL A 105 7.46 11.79 -1.60
C VAL A 105 7.53 11.43 -3.09
N PRO A 106 7.93 12.34 -4.02
CA PRO A 106 8.10 12.00 -5.43
C PRO A 106 9.05 10.82 -5.73
N GLU A 107 9.96 10.51 -4.81
CA GLU A 107 10.97 9.45 -4.95
C GLU A 107 10.49 8.11 -4.39
N TYR A 108 9.29 8.04 -3.80
CA TYR A 108 8.77 6.80 -3.22
C TYR A 108 8.48 5.67 -4.23
N PRO A 109 8.07 5.89 -5.48
CA PRO A 109 7.76 4.79 -6.41
C PRO A 109 8.92 3.85 -6.72
N LEU A 110 8.62 2.57 -6.98
CA LEU A 110 9.61 1.55 -7.35
C LEU A 110 10.36 1.86 -8.65
N SER A 111 9.74 2.63 -9.55
CA SER A 111 10.31 3.05 -10.83
C SER A 111 11.36 4.16 -10.69
N VAL A 112 11.43 4.82 -9.53
CA VAL A 112 12.37 5.91 -9.28
C VAL A 112 13.61 5.36 -8.57
N THR A 113 14.76 5.50 -9.22
CA THR A 113 16.08 5.30 -8.60
C THR A 113 16.58 6.67 -8.15
N PRO A 114 16.71 6.94 -6.83
CA PRO A 114 17.20 8.22 -6.33
C PRO A 114 18.70 8.38 -6.63
N ASP A 115 19.15 9.59 -6.99
CA ASP A 115 20.54 9.90 -7.35
C ASP A 115 21.46 10.19 -6.13
N HIS A 116 21.20 9.58 -4.97
CA HIS A 116 21.91 9.89 -3.72
C HIS A 116 23.34 9.32 -3.63
#